data_AF-A0A0P0INX3-F1
#
_entry.id   AF-A0A0P0INX3-F1
#
_cell.length_a   1.000
_cell.length_b   1.000
_cell.length_c   1.000
_cell.angle_alpha   90.00
_cell.angle_beta   90.00
_cell.angle_gamma   90.00
#
_symmetry.space_group_name_H-M   'P 1'
#
loop_
_entity.id
_entity.type
_entity.pdbx_description
1 polymer ?
#
loop_
_entity_poly.entity_id
_entity_poly.type
_entity_poly.pdbx_seq_one_letter_code
_entity_poly.pdbx_strand_id
1 'polypeptide(L)'
;PSCIALPAYQDYISKSQMTRVVGELAAGKTAVDAALFEGKEPIIDGDSSSTQENIGLKADGNPRSNLMEAVNINGFKDSGAGSISATLGNKANKDIKGTVATQSRDAQGVWSCSITKGGNYKVKFNPTGCTGGN
;
A
#
# COMPACT_ATOMS: atom_id res chain seq x y z
N PRO A 1 -38.25 -3.79 10.21
CA PRO A 1 -37.46 -3.84 8.93
C PRO A 1 -35.96 -3.76 9.24
N SER A 2 -35.40 -4.90 9.65
CA SER A 2 -34.02 -5.03 10.14
C SER A 2 -33.02 -4.91 8.98
N CYS A 3 -32.27 -3.80 8.97
CA CYS A 3 -30.80 -3.74 8.98
C CYS A 3 -29.98 -4.79 8.17
N ILE A 4 -30.49 -5.38 7.08
CA ILE A 4 -29.72 -6.32 6.24
C ILE A 4 -28.83 -5.57 5.23
N ALA A 5 -29.23 -4.36 4.83
CA ALA A 5 -28.44 -3.52 3.94
C ALA A 5 -27.17 -2.95 4.59
N LEU A 6 -27.16 -2.77 5.92
CA LEU A 6 -26.04 -2.12 6.61
C LEU A 6 -24.77 -2.98 6.67
N PRO A 7 -24.80 -4.29 7.00
CA PRO A 7 -23.61 -5.14 6.98
C PRO A 7 -22.99 -5.26 5.58
N ALA A 8 -23.81 -5.45 4.54
CA ALA A 8 -23.33 -5.53 3.16
C ALA A 8 -22.71 -4.21 2.68
N TYR A 9 -23.29 -3.07 3.10
CA TYR A 9 -22.74 -1.75 2.80
C TYR A 9 -21.38 -1.52 3.47
N GLN A 10 -21.22 -1.87 4.75
CA GLN A 10 -19.92 -1.73 5.44
C GLN A 10 -18.82 -2.60 4.81
N ASP A 11 -19.18 -3.81 4.37
CA ASP A 11 -18.28 -4.69 3.64
C ASP A 11 -17.87 -4.10 2.28
N TYR A 12 -18.81 -3.47 1.56
CA TYR A 12 -18.52 -2.78 0.29
C TYR A 12 -17.56 -1.60 0.48
N ILE A 13 -17.80 -0.77 1.49
CA ILE A 13 -16.91 0.35 1.82
C ILE A 13 -15.50 -0.14 2.12
N SER A 14 -15.37 -1.20 2.93
CA SER A 14 -14.07 -1.79 3.26
C SER A 14 -13.32 -2.29 2.03
N LYS A 15 -14.00 -3.01 1.13
CA LYS A 15 -13.42 -3.48 -0.14
C LYS A 15 -12.99 -2.33 -1.06
N SER A 16 -13.82 -1.29 -1.17
CA SER A 16 -13.53 -0.11 -1.98
C SER A 16 -12.31 0.66 -1.47
N GLN A 17 -12.23 0.88 -0.16
CA GLN A 17 -11.09 1.55 0.47
C GLN A 17 -9.80 0.75 0.33
N MET A 18 -9.84 -0.57 0.51
CA MET A 18 -8.67 -1.44 0.25
C MET A 18 -8.19 -1.33 -1.20
N THR A 19 -9.12 -1.32 -2.16
CA THR A 19 -8.79 -1.22 -3.59
C THR A 19 -8.11 0.11 -3.90
N ARG A 20 -8.60 1.21 -3.31
CA ARG A 20 -8.00 2.53 -3.43
C ARG A 20 -6.58 2.57 -2.86
N VAL A 21 -6.36 2.09 -1.65
CA VAL A 21 -5.03 2.08 -1.01
C VAL A 21 -4.02 1.25 -1.80
N VAL A 22 -4.42 0.06 -2.25
CA VAL A 22 -3.54 -0.79 -3.09
C VAL A 22 -3.20 -0.12 -4.42
N GLY A 23 -4.16 0.58 -5.04
CA GLY A 23 -3.92 1.36 -6.26
C GLY A 23 -2.98 2.55 -6.04
N GLU A 24 -3.12 3.25 -4.92
CA GLU A 24 -2.23 4.35 -4.52
C GLU A 24 -0.79 3.84 -4.32
N LEU A 25 -0.60 2.70 -3.67
CA LEU A 25 0.73 2.07 -3.54
C LEU A 25 1.28 1.59 -4.90
N ALA A 26 0.43 1.01 -5.75
CA ALA A 26 0.84 0.50 -7.05
C ALA A 26 1.38 1.59 -7.98
N ALA A 27 0.94 2.84 -7.81
CA ALA A 27 1.44 3.98 -8.57
C ALA A 27 2.95 4.25 -8.36
N GLY A 28 3.52 3.84 -7.21
CA GLY A 28 4.94 3.99 -6.92
C GLY A 28 5.85 2.93 -7.55
N LYS A 29 5.30 1.80 -8.05
CA LYS A 29 6.09 0.67 -8.56
C LYS A 29 6.96 1.05 -9.75
N THR A 30 6.37 1.72 -10.74
CA THR A 30 7.07 2.14 -11.96
C THR A 30 8.20 3.12 -11.63
N ALA A 31 7.99 4.01 -10.67
CA ALA A 31 9.02 4.97 -10.24
C ALA A 31 10.16 4.27 -9.48
N VAL A 32 9.86 3.26 -8.66
CA VAL A 32 10.89 2.38 -8.06
C VAL A 32 11.71 1.68 -9.15
N ASP A 33 11.04 1.05 -10.13
CA ASP A 33 11.74 0.33 -11.20
C ASP A 33 12.65 1.28 -12.01
N ALA A 34 12.15 2.46 -12.38
CA ALA A 34 12.94 3.47 -13.08
C ALA A 34 14.17 3.94 -12.26
N ALA A 35 13.97 4.25 -10.98
CA ALA A 35 15.06 4.64 -10.08
C ALA A 35 16.16 3.58 -10.02
N LEU A 36 15.78 2.30 -9.88
CA LEU A 36 16.71 1.18 -9.86
C LEU A 36 17.46 1.01 -11.18
N PHE A 37 16.79 1.18 -12.33
CA PHE A 37 17.45 1.16 -13.64
C PHE A 37 18.47 2.29 -13.82
N GLU A 38 18.25 3.43 -13.17
CA GLU A 38 19.17 4.57 -13.15
C GLU A 38 20.25 4.46 -12.05
N GLY A 39 20.24 3.38 -11.24
CA GLY A 39 21.17 3.20 -10.13
C GLY A 39 20.92 4.13 -8.94
N LYS A 40 19.70 4.67 -8.82
CA LYS A 40 19.27 5.56 -7.73
C LYS A 40 18.51 4.79 -6.67
N GLU A 41 18.61 5.26 -5.43
CA GLU A 41 17.82 4.77 -4.30
C GLU A 41 16.39 5.36 -4.35
N PRO A 42 15.35 4.52 -4.43
CA PRO A 42 13.97 5.01 -4.32
C PRO A 42 13.68 5.51 -2.91
N ILE A 43 13.11 6.71 -2.79
CA ILE A 43 12.73 7.34 -1.52
C ILE A 43 11.29 7.85 -1.57
N ILE A 44 10.66 8.03 -0.40
CA ILE A 44 9.32 8.63 -0.29
C ILE A 44 9.35 10.03 0.35
N ASP A 45 10.46 10.39 1.00
CA ASP A 45 10.69 11.68 1.66
C ASP A 45 11.92 12.36 1.08
N GLY A 46 11.84 13.68 0.86
CA GLY A 46 12.89 14.47 0.23
C GLY A 46 12.74 14.58 -1.30
N ASP A 47 13.55 15.42 -1.92
CA ASP A 47 13.55 15.65 -3.37
C ASP A 47 14.48 14.67 -4.10
N SER A 48 14.20 14.40 -5.37
CA SER A 48 15.08 13.60 -6.24
C SER A 48 16.46 14.26 -6.38
N SER A 49 17.50 13.45 -6.49
CA SER A 49 18.90 13.87 -6.60
C SER A 49 19.68 12.98 -7.59
N SER A 50 21.01 13.14 -7.65
CA SER A 50 21.87 12.25 -8.44
C SER A 50 21.98 10.83 -7.88
N THR A 51 21.59 10.61 -6.62
CA THR A 51 21.73 9.31 -5.94
C THR A 51 20.40 8.74 -5.46
N GLN A 52 19.33 9.54 -5.47
CA GLN A 52 18.02 9.16 -4.95
C GLN A 52 16.90 9.64 -5.85
N GLU A 53 15.78 8.95 -5.87
CA GLU A 53 14.60 9.30 -6.66
C GLU A 53 13.34 9.26 -5.80
N ASN A 54 12.62 10.38 -5.69
CA ASN A 54 11.33 10.40 -5.00
C ASN A 54 10.28 9.69 -5.86
N ILE A 55 9.69 8.60 -5.33
CA ILE A 55 8.75 7.76 -6.10
C ILE A 55 7.32 8.31 -6.16
N GLY A 56 7.10 9.56 -5.76
CA GLY A 56 5.81 10.24 -5.82
C GLY A 56 4.79 9.79 -4.77
N LEU A 57 5.22 8.94 -3.84
CA LEU A 57 4.48 8.66 -2.60
C LEU A 57 4.84 9.70 -1.54
N LYS A 58 4.12 9.68 -0.43
CA LYS A 58 4.32 10.60 0.71
C LYS A 58 4.25 9.77 1.98
N ALA A 59 5.25 9.94 2.84
CA ALA A 59 5.29 9.28 4.13
C ALA A 59 4.29 9.89 5.11
N ASP A 60 4.39 9.45 6.35
CA ASP A 60 3.50 9.72 7.47
C ASP A 60 3.26 11.23 7.66
N GLY A 61 2.00 11.59 7.96
CA GLY A 61 1.58 12.98 8.18
C GLY A 61 1.00 13.68 6.93
N ASN A 62 1.31 13.24 5.72
CA ASN A 62 0.65 13.71 4.49
C ASN A 62 0.41 12.60 3.44
N PRO A 63 -0.21 11.46 3.82
CA PRO A 63 -0.50 10.40 2.86
C PRO A 63 -1.43 10.90 1.75
N ARG A 64 -1.26 10.34 0.54
CA ARG A 64 -2.04 10.72 -0.65
C ARG A 64 -3.56 10.64 -0.44
N SER A 65 -4.00 9.76 0.46
CA SER A 65 -5.38 9.71 0.93
C SER A 65 -5.48 9.72 2.44
N ASN A 66 -6.61 10.23 2.92
CA ASN A 66 -7.01 10.19 4.32
C ASN A 66 -7.38 8.77 4.83
N LEU A 67 -7.13 7.73 4.03
CA LEU A 67 -7.36 6.32 4.43
C LEU A 67 -6.13 5.70 5.07
N MET A 68 -4.95 6.19 4.73
CA MET A 68 -3.68 5.71 5.25
C MET A 68 -3.27 6.54 6.46
N GLU A 69 -2.71 5.87 7.44
CA GLU A 69 -2.06 6.50 8.60
C GLU A 69 -0.56 6.60 8.39
N ALA A 70 0.02 5.58 7.75
CA ALA A 70 1.44 5.52 7.47
C ALA A 70 1.71 4.94 6.08
N VAL A 71 2.81 5.39 5.46
CA VAL A 71 3.37 4.84 4.22
C VAL A 71 4.86 4.64 4.42
N ASN A 72 5.33 3.42 4.19
CA ASN A 72 6.71 3.03 4.43
C ASN A 72 7.35 2.43 3.18
N ILE A 73 8.65 2.65 3.05
CA ILE A 73 9.50 2.01 2.05
C ILE A 73 10.63 1.26 2.77
N ASN A 74 10.99 0.08 2.28
CA ASN A 74 12.06 -0.73 2.86
C ASN A 74 12.85 -1.46 1.75
N GLY A 75 14.19 -1.36 1.77
CA GLY A 75 15.08 -2.06 0.85
C GLY A 75 15.42 -1.28 -0.43
N PHE A 76 15.46 -1.99 -1.56
CA PHE A 76 15.79 -1.54 -2.93
C PHE A 76 17.26 -1.24 -3.24
N LYS A 77 18.04 -0.69 -2.31
CA LYS A 77 19.39 -0.16 -2.59
C LYS A 77 20.42 -1.19 -3.11
N ASP A 78 20.38 -2.44 -2.65
CA ASP A 78 21.46 -3.40 -2.94
C ASP A 78 21.07 -4.45 -3.99
N SER A 79 19.98 -5.19 -3.76
CA SER A 79 19.53 -6.28 -4.64
C SER A 79 18.40 -5.86 -5.58
N GLY A 80 17.93 -4.61 -5.51
CA GLY A 80 16.68 -4.18 -6.13
C GLY A 80 15.43 -4.80 -5.51
N ALA A 81 15.56 -5.70 -4.52
CA ALA A 81 14.43 -6.25 -3.78
C ALA A 81 14.05 -5.32 -2.62
N GLY A 82 12.75 -5.19 -2.37
CA GLY A 82 12.24 -4.28 -1.36
C GLY A 82 10.73 -4.27 -1.31
N SER A 83 10.17 -3.36 -0.53
CA SER A 83 8.73 -3.23 -0.40
C SER A 83 8.28 -1.79 -0.17
N ILE A 84 7.08 -1.50 -0.65
CA ILE A 84 6.30 -0.32 -0.30
C ILE A 84 5.08 -0.80 0.47
N SER A 85 4.78 -0.20 1.61
CA SER A 85 3.61 -0.58 2.42
C SER A 85 2.83 0.62 2.90
N ALA A 86 1.53 0.43 3.13
CA ALA A 86 0.68 1.41 3.79
C ALA A 86 -0.14 0.76 4.89
N THR A 87 -0.19 1.43 6.04
CA THR A 87 -1.07 1.07 7.15
C THR A 87 -2.37 1.86 7.02
N LEU A 88 -3.50 1.13 6.93
CA LEU A 88 -4.82 1.72 6.91
C LEU A 88 -5.21 2.20 8.31
N GLY A 89 -5.77 3.40 8.42
CA GLY A 89 -6.06 4.00 9.72
C GLY A 89 -7.01 5.19 9.58
N ASN A 90 -6.54 6.39 9.91
CA ASN A 90 -7.22 7.69 9.76
C ASN A 90 -8.76 7.63 9.53
N LYS A 91 -9.23 7.81 8.28
CA LYS A 91 -10.64 7.71 7.86
C LYS A 91 -11.01 6.36 7.21
N ALA A 92 -10.17 5.35 7.32
CA ALA A 92 -10.52 3.99 6.92
C ALA A 92 -11.67 3.44 7.77
N ASN A 93 -12.44 2.54 7.17
CA ASN A 93 -13.53 1.83 7.83
C ASN A 93 -12.97 1.04 9.02
N LYS A 94 -13.73 1.00 10.12
CA LYS A 94 -13.36 0.31 11.36
C LYS A 94 -12.87 -1.13 11.14
N ASP A 95 -13.42 -1.83 10.15
CA ASP A 95 -13.12 -3.24 9.92
C ASP A 95 -11.78 -3.47 9.21
N ILE A 96 -11.16 -2.41 8.68
CA ILE A 96 -9.85 -2.46 7.99
C ILE A 96 -8.80 -1.55 8.63
N LYS A 97 -9.11 -0.85 9.72
CA LYS A 97 -8.12 -0.09 10.48
C LYS A 97 -7.02 -1.01 11.03
N GLY A 98 -5.77 -0.55 10.98
CA GLY A 98 -4.57 -1.29 11.33
C GLY A 98 -4.14 -2.34 10.30
N THR A 99 -4.90 -2.53 9.21
CA THR A 99 -4.50 -3.45 8.13
C THR A 99 -3.32 -2.86 7.38
N VAL A 100 -2.36 -3.69 7.00
CA VAL A 100 -1.21 -3.28 6.18
C VAL A 100 -1.32 -3.89 4.80
N ALA A 101 -1.30 -3.04 3.77
CA ALA A 101 -1.16 -3.45 2.38
C ALA A 101 0.30 -3.27 1.96
N THR A 102 0.89 -4.30 1.35
CA THR A 102 2.31 -4.30 0.96
C THR A 102 2.46 -4.70 -0.50
N GLN A 103 3.23 -3.91 -1.23
CA GLN A 103 3.74 -4.22 -2.56
C GLN A 103 5.21 -4.61 -2.43
N SER A 104 5.54 -5.86 -2.70
CA SER A 104 6.90 -6.40 -2.60
C SER A 104 7.48 -6.64 -3.98
N ARG A 105 8.72 -6.23 -4.19
CA ARG A 105 9.51 -6.49 -5.39
C ARG A 105 10.62 -7.47 -5.04
N ASP A 106 10.76 -8.53 -5.82
CA ASP A 106 11.91 -9.44 -5.69
C ASP A 106 13.15 -8.93 -6.46
N ALA A 107 14.26 -9.65 -6.37
CA ALA A 107 15.50 -9.28 -7.05
C ALA A 107 15.40 -9.42 -8.59
N GLN A 108 14.42 -10.16 -9.08
CA GLN A 108 14.11 -10.34 -10.50
C GLN A 108 13.17 -9.24 -11.02
N GLY A 109 12.70 -8.34 -10.16
CA GLY A 109 11.79 -7.25 -10.51
C GLY A 109 10.32 -7.66 -10.59
N VAL A 110 9.96 -8.84 -10.08
CA VAL A 110 8.58 -9.29 -10.02
C VAL A 110 7.90 -8.66 -8.80
N TRP A 111 6.75 -8.05 -9.04
CA TRP A 111 5.94 -7.45 -8.00
C TRP A 111 4.84 -8.39 -7.50
N SER A 112 4.66 -8.45 -6.18
CA SER A 112 3.57 -9.14 -5.51
C SER A 112 2.84 -8.21 -4.55
N CYS A 113 1.57 -8.50 -4.27
CA CYS A 113 0.78 -7.77 -3.27
C CYS A 113 0.35 -8.70 -2.14
N SER A 114 0.58 -8.29 -0.89
CA SER A 114 0.17 -9.02 0.31
C SER A 114 -0.56 -8.11 1.30
N ILE A 115 -1.51 -8.69 2.03
CA ILE A 115 -2.26 -8.04 3.09
C ILE A 115 -1.96 -8.71 4.44
N THR A 116 -1.55 -7.90 5.40
CA THR A 116 -1.49 -8.28 6.82
C THR A 116 -2.73 -7.71 7.51
N LYS A 117 -3.58 -8.59 8.05
CA LYS A 117 -4.85 -8.20 8.65
C LYS A 117 -4.66 -7.32 9.89
N GLY A 118 -5.53 -6.33 10.03
CA GLY A 118 -5.76 -5.58 11.27
C GLY A 118 -7.27 -5.46 11.56
N GLY A 119 -7.64 -5.15 12.80
CA GLY A 119 -9.04 -4.99 13.18
C GLY A 119 -9.90 -6.24 12.87
N ASN A 120 -11.10 -6.02 12.31
CA ASN A 120 -12.04 -7.09 11.93
C ASN A 120 -11.91 -7.51 10.46
N TYR A 121 -10.68 -7.53 9.94
CA TYR A 121 -10.44 -7.81 8.53
C TYR A 121 -11.09 -9.11 8.09
N LYS A 122 -11.63 -9.12 6.87
CA LYS A 122 -12.17 -10.31 6.22
C LYS A 122 -11.46 -10.47 4.89
N VAL A 123 -11.05 -11.69 4.55
CA VAL A 123 -10.36 -12.04 3.29
C VAL A 123 -11.09 -11.51 2.04
N LYS A 124 -12.43 -11.43 2.08
CA LYS A 124 -13.25 -10.87 0.99
C LYS A 124 -13.01 -9.37 0.71
N PHE A 125 -12.29 -8.67 1.59
CA PHE A 125 -11.86 -7.28 1.38
C PHE A 125 -10.57 -7.19 0.55
N ASN A 126 -9.87 -8.31 0.31
CA ASN A 126 -8.68 -8.33 -0.53
C ASN A 126 -9.00 -7.78 -1.92
N PRO A 127 -8.23 -6.79 -2.41
CA PRO A 127 -8.28 -6.39 -3.81
C PRO A 127 -7.77 -7.51 -4.72
N THR A 128 -8.21 -7.49 -5.98
CA THR A 128 -7.72 -8.43 -7.00
C THR A 128 -6.20 -8.36 -7.11
N GLY A 129 -5.53 -9.51 -7.12
CA GLY A 129 -4.07 -9.61 -7.21
C GLY A 129 -3.32 -9.47 -5.88
N CYS A 130 -4.02 -9.22 -4.77
CA CYS A 130 -3.46 -9.26 -3.43
C CYS A 130 -3.82 -10.57 -2.71
N THR A 131 -2.87 -11.09 -1.92
CA THR A 131 -3.03 -12.33 -1.14
C THR A 131 -2.86 -12.05 0.35
N GLY A 132 -3.19 -13.01 1.23
CA GLY A 132 -3.08 -12.86 2.68
C GLY A 132 -4.40 -12.46 3.36
N GLY A 133 -4.30 -11.96 4.60
CA GLY A 133 -5.44 -11.57 5.43
C GLY A 133 -6.17 -12.72 6.16
N ASN A 134 -5.61 -13.93 6.17
CA ASN A 134 -6.12 -15.11 6.90
C ASN A 134 -5.77 -15.06 8.39
#